data_AF-F4BKY4-F1
#
_entry.id   AF-F4BKY4-F1
#
_cell.length_a   1.000
_cell.length_b   1.000
_cell.length_c   1.000
_cell.angle_alpha   90.00
_cell.angle_beta   90.00
_cell.angle_gamma   90.00
#
_symmetry.space_group_name_H-M   'P 1'
#
loop_
_entity.id
_entity.type
_entity.pdbx_description
1 polymer ?
#
loop_
_entity_poly.entity_id
_entity_poly.type
_entity_poly.pdbx_seq_one_letter_code
_entity_poly.pdbx_strand_id
1 'polypeptide(L)'
;MKQYDEYQKLMRYKYGYYSFIYLISLLALNYILGLFFNFQWGATKETEMLIIMFVVAIFFANISVYHNAYFRKKDDKKSYSWLLLIVGLLGLYTTYQTFLVRPEEIMINGKINEGATQFFSGLLFVSIPITYFIKNKIDEKRERKEG
;
A
#
# COMPACT_ATOMS: atom_id res chain seq x y z
N MET A 1 -15.89 23.42 -0.65
CA MET A 1 -14.81 22.41 -0.46
C MET A 1 -15.13 21.17 -1.28
N LYS A 2 -14.19 20.63 -2.07
CA LYS A 2 -14.38 19.36 -2.81
C LYS A 2 -14.38 18.19 -1.80
N GLN A 3 -15.55 17.75 -1.34
CA GLN A 3 -15.71 16.70 -0.33
C GLN A 3 -16.03 15.35 -0.98
N TYR A 4 -15.72 14.26 -0.25
CA TYR A 4 -16.21 12.92 -0.56
C TYR A 4 -17.74 12.88 -0.43
N ASP A 5 -18.40 12.13 -1.31
CA ASP A 5 -19.84 11.87 -1.16
C ASP A 5 -20.12 10.81 -0.06
N GLU A 6 -21.39 10.61 0.27
CA GLU A 6 -21.81 9.67 1.33
C GLU A 6 -21.41 8.23 1.06
N TYR A 7 -21.44 7.79 -0.21
CA TYR A 7 -21.00 6.45 -0.58
C TYR A 7 -19.49 6.30 -0.38
N GLN A 8 -18.70 7.28 -0.80
CA GLN A 8 -17.25 7.30 -0.61
C GLN A 8 -16.89 7.33 0.88
N LYS A 9 -17.61 8.11 1.70
CA LYS A 9 -17.43 8.12 3.16
C LYS A 9 -17.74 6.75 3.76
N LEU A 10 -18.87 6.14 3.39
CA LEU A 10 -19.27 4.82 3.86
C LEU A 10 -18.22 3.75 3.53
N MET A 11 -17.75 3.72 2.29
CA MET A 11 -16.75 2.74 1.85
C MET A 11 -15.41 2.94 2.56
N ARG A 12 -14.95 4.19 2.71
CA ARG A 12 -13.73 4.49 3.47
C ARG A 12 -13.85 4.09 4.93
N TYR A 13 -15.00 4.29 5.56
CA TYR A 13 -15.23 3.87 6.95
C TYR A 13 -15.21 2.34 7.06
N LYS A 14 -15.96 1.64 6.21
CA LYS A 14 -16.02 0.17 6.19
C LYS A 14 -14.64 -0.45 5.99
N TYR A 15 -13.91 -0.01 4.97
CA TYR A 15 -12.58 -0.56 4.66
C TYR A 15 -11.49 -0.03 5.58
N GLY A 16 -11.66 1.17 6.15
CA GLY A 16 -10.80 1.68 7.22
C GLY A 16 -10.90 0.80 8.47
N TYR A 17 -12.12 0.41 8.85
CA TYR A 17 -12.35 -0.53 9.95
C TYR A 17 -11.68 -1.90 9.69
N TYR A 18 -11.85 -2.48 8.51
CA TYR A 18 -11.17 -3.73 8.16
C TYR A 18 -9.64 -3.59 8.13
N SER A 19 -9.12 -2.46 7.65
CA SER A 19 -7.68 -2.19 7.65
C SER A 19 -7.14 -2.03 9.07
N PHE A 20 -7.92 -1.44 9.98
CA PHE A 20 -7.59 -1.34 11.39
C PHE A 20 -7.55 -2.71 12.06
N ILE A 21 -8.57 -3.56 11.85
CA ILE A 21 -8.53 -4.95 12.33
C ILE A 21 -7.31 -5.68 11.78
N TYR A 22 -7.02 -5.50 10.49
CA TYR A 22 -5.87 -6.14 9.84
C TYR A 22 -4.55 -5.68 10.48
N LEU A 23 -4.40 -4.39 10.76
CA LEU A 23 -3.24 -3.84 11.48
C LEU A 23 -3.08 -4.46 12.86
N ILE A 24 -4.12 -4.44 13.68
CA ILE A 24 -4.08 -5.01 15.03
C ILE A 24 -3.74 -6.50 14.99
N SER A 25 -4.31 -7.23 14.04
CA SER A 25 -4.05 -8.67 13.87
C SER A 25 -2.58 -8.93 13.52
N LEU A 26 -2.00 -8.17 12.59
CA LEU A 26 -0.59 -8.31 12.22
C LEU A 26 0.36 -7.90 13.34
N LEU A 27 0.05 -6.82 14.06
CA LEU A 27 0.85 -6.38 15.21
C LEU A 27 0.80 -7.39 16.36
N ALA A 28 -0.39 -7.93 16.66
CA ALA A 28 -0.55 -8.98 17.66
C ALA A 28 0.22 -10.25 17.26
N LEU A 29 0.14 -10.66 16.00
CA LEU A 29 0.92 -11.79 15.49
C LEU A 29 2.44 -11.54 15.61
N ASN A 30 2.92 -10.35 15.19
CA ASN A 30 4.33 -10.00 15.30
C ASN A 30 4.82 -10.00 16.76
N TYR A 31 3.98 -9.51 17.67
CA TYR A 31 4.25 -9.53 19.10
C TYR A 31 4.33 -10.95 19.65
N ILE A 32 3.36 -11.82 19.32
CA ILE A 32 3.34 -13.24 19.73
C ILE A 32 4.59 -13.97 19.21
N LEU A 33 4.97 -13.74 17.95
CA LEU A 33 6.18 -14.32 17.36
C LEU A 33 7.44 -13.88 18.12
N GLY A 34 7.54 -12.59 18.46
CA GLY A 34 8.63 -12.08 19.28
C GLY A 34 8.66 -12.69 20.69
N LEU A 35 7.50 -12.76 21.34
CA LEU A 35 7.40 -13.17 22.75
C LEU A 35 7.63 -14.67 22.95
N PHE A 36 7.03 -15.53 22.13
CA PHE A 36 7.04 -16.98 22.34
C PHE A 36 8.11 -17.72 21.54
N PHE A 37 8.56 -17.14 20.41
CA PHE A 37 9.50 -17.80 19.51
C PHE A 37 10.85 -17.07 19.42
N ASN A 38 11.04 -15.98 20.17
CA ASN A 38 12.20 -15.08 20.03
C ASN A 38 12.45 -14.69 18.57
N PHE A 39 11.38 -14.60 17.77
CA PHE A 39 11.48 -14.38 16.34
C PHE A 39 11.52 -12.88 16.04
N GLN A 40 12.54 -12.47 15.30
CA GLN A 40 12.71 -11.11 14.82
C GLN A 40 13.19 -11.16 13.37
N TRP A 41 12.36 -10.69 12.45
CA TRP A 41 12.60 -10.72 11.01
C TRP A 41 13.08 -9.37 10.47
N GLY A 42 12.78 -8.27 11.17
CA GLY A 42 13.36 -6.96 10.92
C GLY A 42 14.68 -6.76 11.67
N ALA A 43 15.59 -5.93 11.16
CA ALA A 43 16.83 -5.55 11.84
C ALA A 43 16.52 -4.90 13.19
N THR A 44 15.46 -4.09 13.22
CA THR A 44 14.90 -3.44 14.41
C THR A 44 13.40 -3.70 14.52
N LYS A 45 12.82 -3.53 15.72
CA LYS A 45 11.36 -3.69 15.93
C LYS A 45 10.57 -2.58 15.25
N GLU A 46 11.16 -1.40 15.14
CA GLU A 46 10.66 -0.24 14.42
C GLU A 46 10.49 -0.55 12.94
N THR A 47 11.46 -1.25 12.33
CA THR A 47 11.38 -1.67 10.93
C THR A 47 10.23 -2.65 10.69
N GLU A 48 10.05 -3.63 11.59
CA GLU A 48 8.93 -4.58 11.51
C GLU A 48 7.58 -3.83 11.55
N MET A 49 7.43 -2.88 12.48
CA MET A 49 6.21 -2.08 12.61
C MET A 49 5.94 -1.22 11.37
N LEU A 50 6.96 -0.55 10.84
CA LEU A 50 6.85 0.28 9.64
C LEU A 50 6.39 -0.54 8.42
N ILE A 51 7.00 -1.70 8.19
CA ILE A 51 6.63 -2.57 7.08
C ILE A 51 5.20 -3.09 7.24
N ILE A 52 4.79 -3.50 8.44
CA ILE A 52 3.40 -3.90 8.72
C ILE A 52 2.43 -2.75 8.38
N MET A 53 2.75 -1.52 8.79
CA MET A 53 1.91 -0.35 8.46
C MET A 53 1.80 -0.13 6.95
N PHE A 54 2.91 -0.27 6.19
CA PHE A 54 2.84 -0.17 4.74
C PHE A 54 1.98 -1.27 4.11
N VAL A 55 2.09 -2.52 4.56
CA VAL A 55 1.26 -3.62 4.06
C VAL A 55 -0.23 -3.33 4.25
N VAL A 56 -0.61 -2.81 5.42
CA VAL A 56 -2.00 -2.40 5.69
C VAL A 56 -2.40 -1.19 4.86
N ALA A 57 -1.53 -0.19 4.70
CA ALA A 57 -1.79 0.98 3.88
C ALA A 57 -2.01 0.60 2.40
N ILE A 58 -1.22 -0.35 1.88
CA ILE A 58 -1.39 -0.91 0.54
C ILE A 58 -2.77 -1.55 0.43
N PHE A 59 -3.15 -2.42 1.37
CA PHE A 59 -4.49 -3.02 1.38
C PHE A 59 -5.59 -1.95 1.35
N PHE A 60 -5.55 -0.99 2.28
CA PHE A 60 -6.55 0.08 2.39
C PHE A 60 -6.64 0.92 1.11
N ALA A 61 -5.49 1.32 0.55
CA ALA A 61 -5.45 2.15 -0.64
C ALA A 61 -6.06 1.41 -1.83
N ASN A 62 -5.66 0.16 -2.08
CA ASN A 62 -6.15 -0.63 -3.20
C ASN A 62 -7.65 -0.92 -3.09
N ILE A 63 -8.14 -1.34 -1.90
CA ILE A 63 -9.57 -1.62 -1.74
C ILE A 63 -10.42 -0.34 -1.87
N SER A 64 -9.89 0.80 -1.43
CA SER A 64 -10.52 2.11 -1.60
C SER A 64 -10.56 2.53 -3.07
N VAL A 65 -9.50 2.29 -3.84
CA VAL A 65 -9.47 2.55 -5.29
C VAL A 65 -10.49 1.66 -6.00
N TYR A 66 -10.49 0.36 -5.68
CA TYR A 66 -11.41 -0.61 -6.27
C TYR A 66 -12.88 -0.22 -6.05
N HIS A 67 -13.21 0.37 -4.90
CA HIS A 67 -14.57 0.84 -4.58
C HIS A 67 -14.82 2.31 -4.92
N ASN A 68 -13.99 2.96 -5.75
CA ASN A 68 -14.13 4.36 -6.14
C ASN A 68 -14.16 5.35 -4.95
N ALA A 69 -13.54 4.99 -3.82
CA ALA A 69 -13.54 5.74 -2.57
C ALA A 69 -12.18 6.39 -2.23
N TYR A 70 -11.17 6.17 -3.07
CA TYR A 70 -9.84 6.78 -2.94
C TYR A 70 -9.80 8.21 -3.48
N PHE A 71 -9.99 8.37 -4.79
CA PHE A 71 -10.05 9.67 -5.46
C PHE A 71 -11.41 10.34 -5.24
N ARG A 72 -11.45 11.66 -5.08
CA ARG A 72 -12.72 12.40 -4.99
C ARG A 72 -13.38 12.48 -6.36
N LYS A 73 -14.70 12.67 -6.40
CA LYS A 73 -15.47 12.77 -7.66
C LYS A 73 -14.95 13.84 -8.64
N LYS A 74 -14.42 14.95 -8.12
CA LYS A 74 -13.94 16.11 -8.90
C LYS A 74 -12.42 16.11 -9.12
N ASP A 75 -11.77 15.00 -8.85
CA ASP A 75 -10.33 14.84 -9.09
C ASP A 75 -10.11 14.31 -10.50
N ASP A 76 -9.04 14.77 -11.14
CA ASP A 76 -8.54 14.14 -12.35
C ASP A 76 -7.83 12.83 -11.97
N LYS A 77 -8.63 11.78 -11.82
CA LYS A 77 -8.18 10.45 -11.39
C LYS A 77 -7.06 9.91 -12.28
N LYS A 78 -7.11 10.20 -13.58
CA LYS A 78 -6.13 9.71 -14.56
C LYS A 78 -4.78 10.40 -14.35
N SER A 79 -4.77 11.73 -14.27
CA SER A 79 -3.53 12.49 -14.03
C SER A 79 -2.89 12.16 -12.69
N TYR A 80 -3.69 12.05 -11.61
CA TYR A 80 -3.16 11.62 -10.32
C TYR A 80 -2.62 10.19 -10.35
N SER A 81 -3.29 9.27 -11.05
CA SER A 81 -2.81 7.90 -11.20
C SER A 81 -1.46 7.84 -11.91
N TRP A 82 -1.28 8.63 -12.99
CA TRP A 82 0.02 8.73 -13.66
C TRP A 82 1.11 9.30 -12.77
N LEU A 83 0.82 10.37 -12.01
CA LEU A 83 1.77 10.93 -11.07
C LEU A 83 2.19 9.91 -10.01
N LEU A 84 1.23 9.22 -9.39
CA LEU A 84 1.49 8.18 -8.39
C LEU A 84 2.31 7.03 -8.98
N LEU A 85 2.05 6.65 -10.24
CA LEU A 85 2.83 5.62 -10.93
C LEU A 85 4.28 6.06 -11.12
N ILE A 86 4.53 7.29 -11.58
CA ILE A 86 5.89 7.82 -11.76
C ILE A 86 6.63 7.86 -10.43
N VAL A 87 6.01 8.42 -9.38
CA VAL A 87 6.60 8.49 -8.03
C VAL A 87 6.90 7.09 -7.50
N GLY A 88 5.98 6.15 -7.65
CA GLY A 88 6.17 4.78 -7.22
C GLY A 88 7.29 4.07 -7.96
N LEU A 89 7.36 4.21 -9.29
CA LEU A 89 8.43 3.64 -10.11
C LEU A 89 9.80 4.24 -9.77
N LEU A 90 9.87 5.55 -9.52
CA LEU A 90 11.10 6.21 -9.05
C LEU A 90 11.52 5.64 -7.68
N GLY A 91 10.59 5.46 -6.74
CA GLY A 91 10.87 4.86 -5.43
C GLY A 91 11.36 3.41 -5.52
N LEU A 92 10.78 2.60 -6.42
CA LEU A 92 11.25 1.24 -6.67
C LEU A 92 12.62 1.24 -7.35
N TYR A 93 12.87 2.15 -8.28
CA TYR A 93 14.17 2.31 -8.92
C TYR A 93 15.24 2.72 -7.90
N THR A 94 14.97 3.67 -7.00
CA THR A 94 15.91 4.04 -5.95
C THR A 94 16.19 2.86 -5.03
N THR A 95 15.17 2.06 -4.69
CA THR A 95 15.36 0.83 -3.90
C THR A 95 16.26 -0.16 -4.62
N TYR A 96 16.05 -0.36 -5.93
CA TYR A 96 16.89 -1.24 -6.74
C TYR A 96 18.34 -0.75 -6.79
N GLN A 97 18.57 0.56 -6.91
CA GLN A 97 19.92 1.14 -6.84
C GLN A 97 20.55 0.93 -5.47
N THR A 98 19.81 1.15 -4.38
CA THR A 98 20.29 0.88 -3.01
C THR A 98 20.67 -0.60 -2.86
N PHE A 99 19.85 -1.52 -3.37
CA PHE A 99 20.15 -2.95 -3.33
C PHE A 99 21.46 -3.31 -4.05
N LEU A 100 21.77 -2.64 -5.17
CA LEU A 100 23.00 -2.89 -5.93
C LEU A 100 24.25 -2.28 -5.28
N VAL A 101 24.13 -1.09 -4.67
CA VAL A 101 25.29 -0.32 -4.18
C VAL A 101 25.54 -0.54 -2.68
N ARG A 102 24.48 -0.75 -1.90
CA ARG A 102 24.47 -0.90 -0.44
C ARG A 102 23.43 -1.94 0.00
N PRO A 103 23.60 -3.21 -0.36
CA PRO A 103 22.64 -4.27 -0.02
C PRO A 103 22.37 -4.38 1.49
N GLU A 104 23.33 -4.00 2.34
CA GLU A 104 23.19 -3.95 3.80
C GLU A 104 22.13 -2.97 4.30
N GLU A 105 21.82 -1.91 3.54
CA GLU A 105 20.71 -1.00 3.86
C GLU A 105 19.35 -1.71 3.67
N ILE A 106 19.27 -2.73 2.82
CA ILE A 106 18.05 -3.52 2.58
C ILE A 106 17.99 -4.75 3.50
N MET A 107 19.12 -5.43 3.69
CA MET A 107 19.18 -6.68 4.44
C MET A 107 20.51 -6.81 5.19
N ILE A 108 20.44 -7.01 6.51
CA ILE A 108 21.62 -7.17 7.37
C ILE A 108 21.45 -8.43 8.24
N ASN A 109 22.45 -9.31 8.24
CA ASN A 109 22.46 -10.55 9.03
C ASN A 109 21.19 -11.43 8.86
N GLY A 110 20.68 -11.54 7.63
CA GLY A 110 19.47 -12.34 7.36
C GLY A 110 18.14 -11.64 7.69
N LYS A 111 18.17 -10.39 8.15
CA LYS A 111 16.99 -9.62 8.56
C LYS A 111 16.75 -8.43 7.65
N ILE A 112 15.48 -8.05 7.49
CA ILE A 112 15.07 -6.91 6.68
C ILE A 112 15.44 -5.60 7.39
N ASN A 113 16.21 -4.73 6.75
CA ASN A 113 16.69 -3.48 7.33
C ASN A 113 15.88 -2.27 6.85
N GLU A 114 16.14 -1.09 7.40
CA GLU A 114 15.35 0.13 7.22
C GLU A 114 15.22 0.59 5.76
N GLY A 115 16.24 0.35 4.92
CA GLY A 115 16.19 0.69 3.49
C GLY A 115 15.10 -0.05 2.73
N ALA A 116 14.63 -1.21 3.23
CA ALA A 116 13.49 -1.91 2.67
C ALA A 116 12.17 -1.13 2.85
N THR A 117 12.07 -0.16 3.76
CA THR A 117 10.85 0.66 3.89
C THR A 117 10.57 1.48 2.62
N GLN A 118 11.62 1.93 1.92
CA GLN A 118 11.52 2.63 0.65
C GLN A 118 10.88 1.74 -0.44
N PHE A 119 11.18 0.43 -0.43
CA PHE A 119 10.56 -0.55 -1.31
C PHE A 119 9.04 -0.57 -1.11
N PHE A 120 8.59 -0.72 0.14
CA PHE A 120 7.16 -0.79 0.47
C PHE A 120 6.43 0.53 0.19
N SER A 121 7.09 1.67 0.39
CA SER A 121 6.58 2.98 -0.04
C SER A 121 6.39 3.04 -1.56
N GLY A 122 7.39 2.61 -2.34
CA GLY A 122 7.29 2.51 -3.80
C GLY A 122 6.13 1.60 -4.24
N LEU A 123 5.99 0.43 -3.61
CA LEU A 123 4.88 -0.50 -3.88
C LEU A 123 3.51 0.12 -3.60
N LEU A 124 3.36 0.88 -2.51
CA LEU A 124 2.12 1.60 -2.21
C LEU A 124 1.74 2.53 -3.36
N PHE A 125 2.67 3.37 -3.80
CA PHE A 125 2.44 4.33 -4.87
C PHE A 125 2.17 3.68 -6.23
N VAL A 126 2.82 2.56 -6.55
CA VAL A 126 2.57 1.81 -7.79
C VAL A 126 1.24 1.04 -7.74
N SER A 127 0.85 0.52 -6.59
CA SER A 127 -0.34 -0.33 -6.46
C SER A 127 -1.65 0.44 -6.74
N ILE A 128 -1.74 1.69 -6.28
CA ILE A 128 -2.90 2.57 -6.49
C ILE A 128 -3.28 2.72 -7.99
N PRO A 129 -2.38 3.18 -8.88
CA PRO A 129 -2.68 3.33 -10.29
C PRO A 129 -2.88 1.99 -11.02
N ILE A 130 -2.17 0.92 -10.62
CA ILE A 130 -2.44 -0.42 -11.17
C ILE A 130 -3.89 -0.81 -10.91
N THR A 131 -4.35 -0.69 -9.66
CA THR A 131 -5.73 -1.03 -9.30
C THR A 131 -6.74 -0.12 -9.99
N TYR A 132 -6.43 1.17 -10.14
CA TYR A 132 -7.26 2.10 -10.89
C TYR A 132 -7.43 1.67 -12.35
N PHE A 133 -6.33 1.37 -13.06
CA PHE A 133 -6.40 0.97 -14.47
C PHE A 133 -7.10 -0.37 -14.67
N ILE A 134 -6.88 -1.34 -13.77
CA ILE A 134 -7.59 -2.64 -13.79
C ILE A 134 -9.09 -2.41 -13.62
N LYS A 135 -9.49 -1.63 -12.59
CA LYS A 135 -10.90 -1.36 -12.32
C LYS A 135 -11.58 -0.64 -13.48
N ASN A 136 -10.93 0.37 -14.05
CA ASN A 136 -11.47 1.11 -15.18
C ASN A 136 -11.70 0.20 -16.40
N LYS A 137 -10.75 -0.69 -16.71
CA LYS A 137 -10.93 -1.69 -17.78
C LYS A 137 -12.07 -2.68 -17.50
N ILE A 138 -12.27 -3.08 -16.24
CA ILE A 138 -13.38 -3.96 -15.86
C ILE A 138 -14.72 -3.25 -16.06
N ASP A 139 -14.82 -1.98 -15.68
CA ASP A 139 -16.03 -1.18 -15.79
C ASP A 139 -16.40 -0.94 -17.26
N GLU A 140 -15.44 -0.52 -18.09
CA GLU A 140 -15.63 -0.37 -19.53
C GLU A 140 -16.13 -1.68 -20.19
N LYS A 141 -15.63 -2.83 -19.73
CA LYS A 141 -16.06 -4.13 -20.25
C LYS A 141 -17.48 -4.51 -19.83
N ARG A 142 -17.94 -4.07 -18.64
CA ARG A 142 -19.31 -4.30 -18.17
C ARG A 142 -20.30 -3.44 -18.93
N GLU A 143 -19.99 -2.16 -19.11
CA GLU A 143 -20.83 -1.22 -19.86
C GLU A 143 -21.05 -1.68 -21.32
N ARG A 144 -20.02 -2.21 -21.99
CA ARG A 144 -20.14 -2.76 -23.36
C ARG A 144 -20.94 -4.05 -23.48
N LYS A 145 -21.20 -4.76 -22.37
CA LYS A 145 -22.01 -5.99 -22.37
C LYS A 145 -23.48 -5.72 -22.07
N GLU A 146 -23.76 -4.60 -21.41
CA GLU A 146 -25.10 -4.21 -20.97
C GLU A 146 -25.76 -3.18 -21.90
N GLY A 147 -25.01 -2.56 -22.81
CA GLY A 147 -25.52 -1.69 -23.89
C GLY A 147 -25.41 -2.35 -25.26
#